data_AF-A0A2T6ZIW1-F1
#
_entry.id   AF-A0A2T6ZIW1-F1
#
_cell.length_a   1.000
_cell.length_b   1.000
_cell.length_c   1.000
_cell.angle_alpha   90.00
_cell.angle_beta   90.00
_cell.angle_gamma   90.00
#
_symmetry.space_group_name_H-M   'P 1'
#
loop_
_entity.id
_entity.type
_entity.pdbx_description
1 polymer ?
#
loop_
_entity_poly.entity_id
_entity_poly.type
_entity_poly.pdbx_seq_one_letter_code
_entity_poly.pdbx_strand_id
1 'polypeptide(L)'
;MKLFHSNSIIPPLIPAVGCTSLLQPLNVSVNTSLKGMIRELTDEAILDCESVESFEKWSVGQRRILTTNCIGDAWYKFCIEKKEIVEAVFRKVGLSLPADGSNDKELDIKGFGDIEIGDWKIDRREEEVALHNNIPIAENDNDAIEYIANGE
;
A
#
# COMPACT_ATOMS: atom_id res chain seq x y z
N MET A 1 -15.20 3.81 16.46
CA MET A 1 -15.91 2.56 16.81
C MET A 1 -17.41 2.62 16.52
N LYS A 2 -18.20 3.53 17.12
CA LYS A 2 -19.68 3.55 16.95
C LYS A 2 -20.16 3.56 15.49
N LEU A 3 -19.49 4.31 14.61
CA LEU A 3 -19.83 4.40 13.17
C LEU A 3 -19.54 3.11 12.39
N PHE A 4 -18.52 2.33 12.78
CA PHE A 4 -18.19 1.08 12.08
C PHE A 4 -19.16 -0.03 12.47
N HIS A 5 -19.46 -0.14 13.76
CA HIS A 5 -20.44 -1.11 14.27
C HIS A 5 -21.85 -0.85 13.73
N SER A 6 -22.26 0.42 13.56
CA SER A 6 -23.56 0.74 12.97
C SER A 6 -23.69 0.33 11.50
N ASN A 7 -22.56 0.06 10.82
CA ASN A 7 -22.52 -0.37 9.43
C ASN A 7 -22.02 -1.82 9.28
N SER A 8 -21.95 -2.58 10.37
CA SER A 8 -21.43 -3.96 10.39
C SER A 8 -20.02 -4.10 9.80
N ILE A 9 -19.19 -3.05 9.96
CA ILE A 9 -17.80 -3.04 9.52
C ILE A 9 -16.92 -3.52 10.67
N ILE A 10 -16.10 -4.55 10.42
CA ILE A 10 -15.07 -5.02 11.35
C ILE A 10 -13.73 -4.42 10.89
N PRO A 11 -13.15 -3.47 11.64
CA PRO A 11 -11.86 -2.90 11.27
C PRO A 11 -10.75 -3.94 11.50
N PRO A 12 -9.86 -4.18 10.53
CA PRO A 12 -8.69 -5.02 10.77
C PRO A 12 -7.72 -4.30 11.71
N LEU A 13 -7.24 -5.00 12.74
CA LEU A 13 -6.16 -4.52 13.59
C LEU A 13 -4.84 -4.83 12.89
N ILE A 14 -4.16 -3.79 12.40
CA ILE A 14 -2.80 -3.92 11.85
C ILE A 14 -1.83 -3.55 12.98
N PRO A 15 -0.94 -4.48 13.40
CA PRO A 15 0.07 -4.18 14.41
C PRO A 15 0.90 -2.95 14.00
N ALA A 16 1.15 -2.05 14.96
CA ALA A 16 1.81 -0.78 14.70
C ALA A 16 3.28 -0.92 14.26
N VAL A 17 3.93 -2.04 14.57
CA VAL A 17 5.37 -2.25 14.32
C VAL A 17 5.57 -3.23 13.17
N GLY A 18 6.26 -2.79 12.11
CA GLY A 18 6.85 -3.65 11.07
C GLY A 18 5.89 -4.32 10.08
N CYS A 19 4.58 -4.34 10.33
CA CYS A 19 3.63 -5.08 9.48
C CYS A 19 3.10 -4.27 8.28
N THR A 20 3.27 -2.95 8.27
CA THR A 20 2.73 -2.07 7.23
C THR A 20 3.19 -2.45 5.82
N SER A 21 4.46 -2.78 5.63
CA SER A 21 5.03 -3.20 4.34
C SER A 21 4.64 -4.64 3.93
N LEU A 22 3.97 -5.39 4.82
CA LEU A 22 3.62 -6.80 4.63
C LEU A 22 2.11 -7.03 4.53
N LEU A 23 1.31 -6.29 5.30
CA LEU A 23 -0.14 -6.49 5.43
C LEU A 23 -0.96 -5.45 4.66
N GLN A 24 -0.42 -4.27 4.35
CA GLN A 24 -1.18 -3.27 3.61
C GLN A 24 -1.00 -3.49 2.11
N PRO A 25 -2.03 -3.92 1.35
CA PRO A 25 -1.92 -4.13 -0.09
C PRO A 25 -1.37 -2.93 -0.84
N LEU A 26 -1.71 -1.74 -0.34
CA LEU A 26 -1.23 -0.48 -0.87
C LEU A 26 0.29 -0.39 -0.84
N ASN A 27 0.94 -0.80 0.25
CA ASN A 27 2.40 -0.73 0.38
C ASN A 27 3.12 -1.95 -0.20
N VAL A 28 2.49 -3.13 -0.20
CA VAL A 28 3.12 -4.37 -0.67
C VAL A 28 3.25 -4.39 -2.20
N SER A 29 2.21 -3.97 -2.93
CA SER A 29 2.19 -4.17 -4.39
C SER A 29 1.64 -3.00 -5.18
N VAL A 30 0.68 -2.25 -4.65
CA VAL A 30 0.05 -1.18 -5.43
C VAL A 30 0.95 0.05 -5.57
N ASN A 31 1.52 0.55 -4.47
CA ASN A 31 2.30 1.79 -4.46
C ASN A 31 3.53 1.70 -5.34
N THR A 32 4.32 0.62 -5.23
CA THR A 32 5.55 0.48 -6.02
C THR A 32 5.24 0.42 -7.52
N SER A 33 4.28 -0.43 -7.92
CA SER A 33 3.92 -0.58 -9.33
C SER A 33 3.27 0.69 -9.90
N LEU A 34 2.38 1.34 -9.16
CA LEU A 34 1.75 2.59 -9.60
C LEU A 34 2.77 3.73 -9.70
N LYS A 35 3.67 3.88 -8.72
CA LYS A 35 4.75 4.88 -8.76
C LYS A 35 5.68 4.66 -9.95
N GLY A 36 6.01 3.41 -10.26
CA GLY A 36 6.79 3.05 -11.45
C GLY A 36 6.12 3.53 -12.74
N MET A 37 4.83 3.23 -12.90
CA MET A 37 4.06 3.64 -14.07
C MET A 37 3.90 5.17 -14.19
N ILE A 38 3.66 5.86 -13.07
CA ILE A 38 3.62 7.34 -13.04
C ILE A 38 4.95 7.90 -13.53
N ARG A 39 6.06 7.34 -13.05
CA ARG A 39 7.41 7.76 -13.45
C ARG A 39 7.61 7.57 -14.95
N GLU A 40 7.36 6.38 -15.48
CA GLU A 40 7.53 6.07 -16.91
C GLU A 40 6.73 7.02 -17.80
N LEU A 41 5.45 7.23 -17.48
CA LEU A 41 4.59 8.15 -18.24
C LEU A 41 5.02 9.62 -18.12
N THR A 42 5.52 10.02 -16.95
CA THR A 42 6.00 11.40 -16.76
C THR A 42 7.30 11.62 -17.54
N ASP A 43 8.22 10.65 -17.50
CA ASP A 43 9.49 10.72 -18.23
C ASP A 43 9.25 10.77 -19.74
N GLU A 44 8.34 9.93 -20.27
CA GLU A 44 7.93 9.95 -21.69
C GLU A 44 7.29 11.29 -22.08
N ALA A 45 6.32 11.79 -21.30
CA ALA A 45 5.64 13.04 -21.60
C ALA A 45 6.58 14.27 -21.54
N ILE A 46 7.59 14.25 -20.66
CA ILE A 46 8.62 15.29 -20.60
C ILE A 46 9.46 15.27 -21.89
N LEU A 47 9.94 14.09 -22.30
CA LEU A 47 10.74 13.94 -23.52
C LEU A 47 9.97 14.44 -24.76
N ASP A 48 8.69 14.07 -24.90
CA ASP A 48 7.85 14.51 -26.01
C ASP A 48 7.70 16.03 -26.05
N CYS A 49 7.46 16.66 -24.90
CA CYS A 49 7.27 18.10 -24.82
C CYS A 49 8.56 18.91 -25.03
N GLU A 50 9.70 18.40 -24.55
CA GLU A 50 11.01 19.06 -24.69
C GLU A 50 11.64 18.82 -26.07
N SER A 51 11.17 17.81 -26.82
CA SER A 51 11.64 17.53 -28.19
C SER A 51 11.22 18.57 -29.24
N VAL A 52 10.32 19.50 -28.87
CA VAL A 52 9.80 20.54 -29.77
C VAL A 52 10.79 21.70 -29.89
N GLU A 53 11.13 22.10 -31.12
CA GLU A 53 12.14 23.17 -31.40
C GLU A 53 11.86 24.51 -30.69
N SER A 54 10.60 24.77 -30.30
CA SER A 54 10.18 26.01 -29.64
C SER A 54 10.13 25.93 -28.10
N PHE A 55 10.62 24.84 -27.50
CA PHE A 55 10.59 24.69 -26.05
C PHE A 55 11.62 25.61 -25.36
N GLU A 56 11.14 26.65 -24.67
CA GLU A 56 12.00 27.64 -24.01
C GLU A 56 12.25 27.29 -22.52
N LYS A 57 11.19 26.92 -21.77
CA LYS A 57 11.24 26.44 -20.38
C LYS A 57 9.85 26.06 -19.86
N TRP A 58 9.79 25.15 -18.89
CA TRP A 58 8.56 24.85 -18.14
C TRP A 58 8.18 25.92 -17.11
N SER A 59 6.91 26.32 -17.09
CA SER A 59 6.28 26.93 -15.91
C SER A 59 5.83 25.88 -14.88
N VAL A 60 5.67 26.30 -13.63
CA VAL A 60 5.14 25.43 -12.55
C VAL A 60 3.74 24.91 -12.88
N GLY A 61 2.90 25.75 -13.50
CA GLY A 61 1.54 25.35 -13.90
C GLY A 61 1.54 24.25 -14.94
N GLN A 62 2.37 24.39 -15.98
CA GLN A 62 2.49 23.37 -17.03
C GLN A 62 2.99 22.03 -16.47
N ARG A 63 4.00 22.04 -15.58
CA ARG A 63 4.46 20.81 -14.92
C ARG A 63 3.35 20.13 -14.13
N ARG A 64 2.57 20.89 -13.35
CA ARG A 64 1.45 20.33 -12.58
C ARG A 64 0.38 19.71 -13.47
N ILE A 65 0.02 20.36 -14.58
CA ILE A 65 -0.96 19.84 -15.53
C ILE A 65 -0.45 18.53 -16.13
N LEU A 66 0.79 18.51 -16.62
CA LEU A 66 1.40 17.31 -17.20
C LEU A 66 1.43 16.16 -16.19
N THR A 67 1.96 16.38 -14.99
CA THR A 67 2.01 15.34 -13.94
C THR A 67 0.61 14.85 -13.58
N THR A 68 -0.40 15.74 -13.51
CA THR A 68 -1.78 15.34 -13.20
C THR A 68 -2.35 14.42 -14.28
N ASN A 69 -2.11 14.74 -15.55
CA ASN A 69 -2.53 13.88 -16.66
C ASN A 69 -1.81 12.52 -16.62
N CYS A 70 -0.49 12.51 -16.41
CA CYS A 70 0.28 11.28 -16.29
C CYS A 70 -0.20 10.40 -15.12
N ILE A 71 -0.60 11.00 -13.98
CA ILE A 71 -1.20 10.25 -12.85
C ILE A 71 -2.54 9.64 -13.25
N GLY A 72 -3.40 10.39 -13.95
CA GLY A 72 -4.68 9.89 -14.43
C GLY A 72 -4.52 8.70 -15.38
N ASP A 73 -3.61 8.84 -16.35
CA ASP A 73 -3.30 7.79 -17.32
C ASP A 73 -2.65 6.57 -16.65
N ALA A 74 -1.73 6.79 -15.71
CA ALA A 74 -1.13 5.72 -14.91
C ALA A 74 -2.19 4.95 -14.14
N TRP A 75 -3.12 5.64 -13.49
CA TRP A 75 -4.19 4.98 -12.73
C TRP A 75 -5.09 4.15 -13.64
N TYR A 76 -5.50 4.70 -14.79
CA TYR A 76 -6.33 3.98 -15.74
C TYR A 76 -5.64 2.72 -16.27
N LYS A 77 -4.38 2.83 -16.71
CA LYS A 77 -3.57 1.70 -17.17
C LYS A 77 -3.36 0.68 -16.05
N PHE A 78 -3.04 1.12 -14.84
CA PHE A 78 -2.87 0.26 -13.67
C PHE A 78 -4.13 -0.56 -13.37
N CYS A 79 -5.32 0.06 -13.40
CA CYS A 79 -6.58 -0.64 -13.16
C CYS A 79 -6.87 -1.72 -14.20
N ILE A 80 -6.40 -1.58 -15.43
CA ILE A 80 -6.58 -2.57 -16.50
C ILE A 80 -5.52 -3.67 -16.38
N GLU A 81 -4.24 -3.30 -16.29
CA GLU A 81 -3.12 -4.23 -16.36
C GLU A 81 -2.85 -4.98 -15.05
N LYS A 82 -3.20 -4.38 -13.91
CA LYS A 82 -2.81 -4.85 -12.57
C LYS A 82 -4.02 -5.24 -11.72
N LYS A 83 -5.21 -5.37 -12.32
CA LYS A 83 -6.43 -5.82 -11.63
C LYS A 83 -6.20 -7.12 -10.86
N GLU A 84 -5.63 -8.12 -11.53
CA GLU A 84 -5.35 -9.44 -10.93
C GLU A 84 -4.37 -9.34 -9.76
N ILE A 85 -3.41 -8.43 -9.83
CA ILE A 85 -2.45 -8.20 -8.74
C ILE A 85 -3.17 -7.59 -7.53
N VAL A 86 -4.06 -6.62 -7.73
CA VAL A 86 -4.87 -6.06 -6.64
C VAL A 86 -5.72 -7.15 -6.00
N GLU A 87 -6.45 -7.93 -6.79
CA GLU A 87 -7.29 -9.03 -6.29
C GLU A 87 -6.47 -10.08 -5.54
N ALA A 88 -5.34 -10.51 -6.10
CA ALA A 88 -4.47 -11.50 -5.49
C ALA A 88 -3.90 -11.02 -4.15
N VAL A 89 -3.43 -9.76 -4.08
CA VAL A 89 -2.84 -9.23 -2.84
C VAL A 89 -3.88 -9.12 -1.74
N PHE A 90 -5.09 -8.64 -2.06
CA PHE A 90 -6.18 -8.57 -1.09
C PHE A 90 -6.59 -9.95 -0.56
N ARG A 91 -6.54 -11.00 -1.39
CA ARG A 91 -6.75 -12.39 -0.94
C ARG A 91 -5.61 -12.87 -0.06
N LYS A 92 -4.36 -12.69 -0.47
CA LYS A 92 -3.16 -13.15 0.26
C LYS A 92 -3.06 -12.58 1.67
N VAL A 93 -3.47 -11.32 1.86
CA VAL A 93 -3.50 -10.67 3.19
C VAL A 93 -4.82 -10.90 3.94
N GLY A 94 -5.76 -11.65 3.38
CA GLY A 94 -7.02 -12.01 4.03
C GLY A 94 -8.14 -10.97 3.97
N LEU A 95 -7.88 -9.78 3.41
CA LEU A 95 -8.86 -8.68 3.39
C LEU A 95 -10.11 -8.96 2.54
N SER A 96 -10.00 -9.85 1.57
CA SER A 96 -11.13 -10.29 0.73
C SER A 96 -11.54 -11.75 0.98
N LEU A 97 -11.05 -12.37 2.05
CA LEU A 97 -11.45 -13.73 2.43
C LEU A 97 -12.68 -13.70 3.36
N PRO A 98 -13.50 -14.77 3.36
CA PRO A 98 -14.61 -14.90 4.31
C PRO A 98 -14.14 -14.89 5.77
N ALA A 99 -14.83 -14.15 6.63
CA ALA A 99 -14.51 -14.05 8.05
C ALA A 99 -14.88 -15.31 8.88
N ASP A 100 -15.39 -16.36 8.23
CA ASP A 100 -15.71 -17.65 8.84
C ASP A 100 -14.54 -18.65 8.79
N GLY A 101 -13.40 -18.25 8.24
CA GLY A 101 -12.19 -19.07 8.15
C GLY A 101 -12.20 -20.10 7.01
N SER A 102 -13.25 -20.15 6.19
CA SER A 102 -13.42 -21.19 5.16
C SER A 102 -12.29 -21.21 4.11
N ASN A 103 -11.57 -20.09 3.93
CA ASN A 103 -10.48 -19.96 2.96
C ASN A 103 -9.14 -19.52 3.57
N ASP A 104 -8.91 -19.75 4.87
CA ASP A 104 -7.67 -19.31 5.54
C ASP A 104 -6.39 -19.92 4.95
N LYS A 105 -6.51 -21.08 4.29
CA LYS A 105 -5.44 -21.72 3.51
C LYS A 105 -4.88 -20.85 2.37
N GLU A 106 -5.57 -19.79 1.97
CA GLU A 106 -5.13 -18.86 0.92
C GLU A 106 -4.30 -17.69 1.46
N LEU A 107 -4.13 -17.60 2.78
CA LEU A 107 -3.27 -16.61 3.39
C LEU A 107 -1.81 -16.93 3.10
N ASP A 108 -1.11 -15.94 2.58
CA ASP A 108 0.29 -16.04 2.16
C ASP A 108 0.95 -14.69 2.42
N ILE A 109 1.20 -14.40 3.69
CA ILE A 109 1.82 -13.17 4.14
C ILE A 109 3.32 -13.42 4.26
N LYS A 110 4.10 -12.68 3.48
CA LYS A 110 5.56 -12.79 3.46
C LYS A 110 6.13 -12.64 4.87
N GLY A 111 6.99 -13.58 5.26
CA GLY A 111 7.66 -13.59 6.57
C GLY A 111 6.88 -14.31 7.67
N PHE A 112 5.68 -14.81 7.38
CA PHE A 112 4.91 -15.63 8.30
C PHE A 112 4.79 -17.04 7.70
N GLY A 113 5.18 -18.06 8.48
CA GLY A 113 4.92 -19.46 8.17
C GLY A 113 3.85 -20.00 9.10
N ASP A 114 2.98 -20.87 8.58
CA ASP A 114 1.90 -21.56 9.31
C ASP A 114 1.10 -20.63 10.23
N ILE A 115 0.33 -19.72 9.61
CA ILE A 115 -0.52 -18.77 10.33
C ILE A 115 -1.69 -19.54 10.97
N GLU A 116 -1.67 -19.64 12.30
CA GLU A 116 -2.84 -20.11 13.07
C GLU A 116 -3.82 -18.96 13.28
N ILE A 117 -4.99 -19.06 12.66
CA ILE A 117 -6.09 -18.11 12.88
C ILE A 117 -6.95 -18.56 14.07
N GLY A 118 -7.02 -17.70 15.07
CA GLY A 118 -7.92 -17.87 16.21
C GLY A 118 -9.36 -17.44 15.88
N ASP A 119 -10.33 -17.96 16.64
CA ASP A 119 -11.72 -17.50 16.56
C ASP A 119 -11.84 -16.06 17.08
N TRP A 120 -12.08 -15.12 16.16
CA TRP A 120 -12.20 -13.69 16.45
C TRP A 120 -13.37 -13.36 17.40
N LYS A 121 -14.34 -14.25 17.57
CA LYS A 121 -15.46 -14.08 18.52
C LYS A 121 -15.03 -14.34 19.96
N ILE A 122 -13.88 -15.00 20.17
CA ILE A 122 -13.33 -15.27 21.48
C ILE A 122 -12.45 -14.09 21.89
N ASP A 123 -12.97 -13.27 22.81
CA ASP A 123 -12.30 -12.08 23.34
C ASP A 123 -11.17 -12.50 24.31
N ARG A 124 -9.98 -12.85 23.78
CA ARG A 124 -8.82 -13.34 24.55
C ARG A 124 -8.01 -12.21 25.22
N ARG A 125 -8.68 -11.30 25.94
CA ARG A 125 -8.01 -10.18 26.63
C ARG A 125 -6.96 -10.57 27.68
N GLU A 126 -6.86 -11.83 28.08
CA GLU A 126 -6.01 -12.25 29.21
C GLU A 126 -4.67 -12.90 28.81
N GLU A 127 -4.49 -13.37 27.55
CA GLU A 127 -3.27 -14.09 27.12
C GLU A 127 -2.26 -13.21 26.34
N GLU A 128 -2.71 -12.14 25.67
CA GLU A 128 -1.87 -11.36 24.72
C GLU A 128 -0.84 -10.42 25.37
N VAL A 129 -1.03 -10.03 26.64
CA VAL A 129 -0.13 -9.09 27.34
C VAL A 129 1.24 -9.71 27.61
N ALA A 130 1.34 -11.05 27.69
CA ALA A 130 2.57 -11.75 28.02
C ALA A 130 3.53 -11.95 26.82
N LEU A 131 3.02 -12.08 25.59
CA LEU A 131 3.86 -12.34 24.40
C LEU A 131 4.49 -11.07 23.80
N HIS A 132 3.83 -9.91 23.92
CA HIS A 132 4.28 -8.66 23.26
C HIS A 132 5.59 -8.07 23.81
N ASN A 133 6.03 -8.49 25.00
CA ASN A 133 7.25 -7.96 25.63
C ASN A 133 8.55 -8.58 25.08
N ASN A 134 8.48 -9.60 24.22
CA ASN A 134 9.65 -10.37 23.78
C ASN A 134 9.98 -10.26 22.28
N ILE A 135 9.31 -9.39 21.52
CA ILE A 135 9.64 -9.20 20.10
C ILE A 135 10.75 -8.15 19.99
N PRO A 136 11.96 -8.49 19.51
CA PRO A 136 13.01 -7.51 19.30
C PRO A 136 12.56 -6.50 18.23
N ILE A 137 12.71 -5.22 18.55
CA ILE A 137 12.48 -4.13 17.62
C ILE A 137 13.54 -4.26 16.52
N ALA A 138 13.14 -4.71 15.33
CA ALA A 138 14.02 -4.66 14.17
C ALA A 138 14.24 -3.19 13.80
N GLU A 139 15.49 -2.74 13.86
CA GLU A 139 15.89 -1.43 13.34
C GLU A 139 15.54 -1.38 11.85
N ASN A 140 14.66 -0.44 11.49
CA ASN A 140 14.23 -0.23 10.13
C ASN A 140 15.25 0.70 9.46
N ASP A 141 16.29 0.11 8.84
CA ASP A 141 17.29 0.79 7.99
C ASP A 141 16.67 1.29 6.68
N ASN A 142 15.59 2.06 6.76
CA ASN A 142 15.01 2.73 5.61
C ASN A 142 15.58 4.16 5.57
N ASP A 143 16.79 4.29 5.02
CA ASP A 143 17.48 5.55 4.69
C ASP A 143 16.78 6.31 3.55
N ALA A 144 15.48 6.50 3.66
CA ALA A 144 14.71 7.28 2.70
C ALA A 144 13.61 8.01 3.45
N ILE A 145 13.97 9.17 4.01
CA ILE A 145 13.38 10.48 3.70
C ILE A 145 13.99 11.46 4.72
N GLU A 146 15.10 12.09 4.34
CA GLU A 146 15.58 13.31 4.98
C GLU A 146 14.74 14.46 4.39
N TYR A 147 13.75 14.95 5.14
CA TYR A 147 13.06 16.18 4.78
C TYR A 147 14.02 17.36 4.99
N ILE A 148 14.63 17.85 3.91
CA ILE A 148 15.24 19.18 3.91
C ILE A 148 14.10 20.20 3.94
N ALA A 149 13.67 20.56 5.15
CA ALA A 149 12.92 21.77 5.38
C ALA A 149 13.91 22.92 5.53
N ASN A 150 14.25 23.60 4.43
CA ASN A 150 14.82 24.94 4.50
C ASN A 150 14.04 25.83 3.53
N GLY A 151 13.08 26.57 4.10
CA GLY A 151 12.50 27.74 3.47
C GLY A 151 13.20 28.98 3.99
N GLU A 152 13.82 29.72 3.09
CA GLU A 152 13.96 31.18 3.14
C GLU A 152 13.50 31.73 1.80
#